data_AF-A0A6A6VNI9-F1
#
_entry.id   AF-A0A6A6VNI9-F1
#
_cell.length_a   1.000
_cell.length_b   1.000
_cell.length_c   1.000
_cell.angle_alpha   90.00
_cell.angle_beta   90.00
_cell.angle_gamma   90.00
#
_symmetry.space_group_name_H-M   'P 1'
#
loop_
_entity.id
_entity.type
_entity.pdbx_description
1 polymer ?
#
loop_
_entity_poly.entity_id
_entity_poly.type
_entity_poly.pdbx_seq_one_letter_code
_entity_poly.pdbx_strand_id
1 'polypeptide(L)'
;MIETQLQAETAKVQHDIEQGTVTAEEANRLHSLENRAHGHTEKGGVTAHAQSLVAGRARGASASNGSGQRVNREEELHQIEDALRDKVEHDPEHVTREDASNLISHERQAHGIVQKGSLASKAQSLADRNEDLHKMEEAVREKLEHDPEHLTRDEAIGLARRERRVHGGIEKGSLPAQAQSIADKNADLHAALEAVSLKEPGQVTKDDAATLQSREARIDGPNTAAGSTAAQVQSIADKNEAGAVVAAN
;
A
#
# COMPACT_ATOMS: atom_id res chain seq x y z
N MET A 1 -55.10 47.66 -6.15
CA MET A 1 -55.24 46.64 -5.09
C MET A 1 -53.91 45.99 -4.74
N ILE A 2 -53.09 45.56 -5.71
CA ILE A 2 -51.80 44.89 -5.43
C ILE A 2 -50.78 45.85 -4.78
N GLU A 3 -50.70 47.10 -5.23
CA GLU A 3 -49.80 48.12 -4.63
C GLU A 3 -50.13 48.40 -3.16
N THR A 4 -51.41 48.40 -2.80
CA THR A 4 -51.88 48.64 -1.43
C THR A 4 -51.48 47.47 -0.51
N GLN A 5 -51.51 46.25 -1.02
CA GLN A 5 -51.02 45.06 -0.32
C GLN A 5 -49.49 45.07 -0.19
N LEU A 6 -48.78 45.49 -1.24
CA LEU A 6 -47.32 45.63 -1.23
C LEU A 6 -46.87 46.66 -0.19
N GLN A 7 -47.53 47.82 -0.10
CA GLN A 7 -47.21 48.84 0.90
C GLN A 7 -47.42 48.35 2.34
N ALA A 8 -48.52 47.62 2.59
CA ALA A 8 -48.79 47.06 3.92
C ALA A 8 -47.74 46.00 4.33
N GLU A 9 -47.38 45.09 3.42
CA GLU A 9 -46.32 44.10 3.67
C GLU A 9 -44.93 44.73 3.79
N THR A 10 -44.64 45.78 3.02
CA THR A 10 -43.38 46.52 3.13
C THR A 10 -43.25 47.15 4.51
N ALA A 11 -44.31 47.78 5.03
CA ALA A 11 -44.30 48.36 6.37
C ALA A 11 -44.10 47.30 7.47
N LYS A 12 -44.74 46.14 7.33
CA LYS A 12 -44.58 45.03 8.27
C LYS A 12 -43.15 44.47 8.24
N VAL A 13 -42.65 44.10 7.06
CA VAL A 13 -41.32 43.51 6.89
C VAL A 13 -40.22 44.51 7.25
N GLN A 14 -40.41 45.81 7.00
CA GLN A 14 -39.48 46.85 7.42
C GLN A 14 -39.29 46.87 8.95
N HIS A 15 -40.38 46.72 9.71
CA HIS A 15 -40.30 46.60 11.17
C HIS A 15 -39.53 45.34 11.60
N ASP A 16 -39.81 44.20 10.97
CA ASP A 16 -39.13 42.94 11.27
C ASP A 16 -37.65 42.93 10.84
N ILE A 17 -37.29 43.72 9.82
CA ILE A 17 -35.91 43.97 9.41
C ILE A 17 -35.15 44.71 10.51
N GLU A 18 -35.73 45.78 11.05
CA GLU A 18 -35.13 46.58 12.13
C GLU A 18 -34.93 45.75 13.41
N GLN A 19 -35.82 44.78 13.66
CA GLN A 19 -35.71 43.83 14.76
C GLN A 19 -34.85 42.59 14.45
N GLY A 20 -34.46 42.37 13.19
CA GLY A 20 -33.73 41.17 12.76
C GLY A 20 -34.52 39.86 12.90
N THR A 21 -35.86 39.94 12.90
CA THR A 21 -36.79 38.81 13.11
C THR A 21 -37.38 38.28 11.81
N VAL A 22 -37.09 38.90 10.66
CA VAL A 22 -37.60 38.50 9.33
C VAL A 22 -37.48 37.00 9.09
N THR A 23 -38.60 36.39 8.74
CA THR A 23 -38.67 34.98 8.34
C THR A 23 -38.45 34.78 6.84
N ALA A 24 -38.06 33.58 6.43
CA ALA A 24 -37.90 33.24 5.01
C ALA A 24 -39.21 33.35 4.22
N GLU A 25 -40.34 33.03 4.87
CA GLU A 25 -41.67 33.14 4.27
C GLU A 25 -42.05 34.59 4.00
N GLU A 26 -41.78 35.49 4.94
CA GLU A 26 -42.03 36.94 4.79
C GLU A 26 -41.18 37.56 3.67
N ALA A 27 -39.88 37.21 3.61
CA ALA A 27 -39.00 37.68 2.54
C ALA A 27 -39.45 37.19 1.15
N ASN A 28 -39.89 35.93 1.03
CA ASN A 28 -40.40 35.36 -0.23
C ASN A 28 -41.75 35.95 -0.63
N ARG A 29 -42.62 36.20 0.34
CA ARG A 29 -43.93 36.82 0.12
C ARG A 29 -43.79 38.26 -0.38
N LEU A 30 -42.90 39.03 0.23
CA LEU A 30 -42.58 40.39 -0.20
C LEU A 30 -42.01 40.41 -1.62
N HIS A 31 -41.06 39.52 -1.92
CA HIS A 31 -40.49 39.36 -3.27
C HIS A 31 -41.52 39.03 -4.35
N SER A 32 -42.46 38.13 -4.04
CA SER A 32 -43.54 37.75 -4.95
C SER A 32 -44.49 38.92 -5.24
N LEU A 33 -44.82 39.71 -4.22
CA LEU A 33 -45.66 40.91 -4.36
C LEU A 33 -44.96 42.01 -5.15
N GLU A 34 -43.67 42.26 -4.89
CA GLU A 34 -42.89 43.27 -5.60
C GLU A 34 -42.71 42.90 -7.08
N ASN A 35 -42.36 41.64 -7.39
CA ASN A 35 -42.28 41.19 -8.78
C ASN A 35 -43.63 41.27 -9.50
N ARG A 36 -44.75 41.05 -8.80
CA ARG A 36 -46.08 41.18 -9.40
C ARG A 36 -46.48 42.64 -9.63
N ALA A 37 -46.05 43.56 -8.77
CA ALA A 37 -46.35 44.98 -8.88
C ALA A 37 -45.44 45.71 -9.89
N HIS A 38 -44.14 45.43 -9.85
CA HIS A 38 -43.12 46.19 -10.57
C HIS A 38 -42.35 45.36 -11.62
N GLY A 39 -42.52 44.03 -11.64
CA GLY A 39 -41.83 43.14 -12.58
C GLY A 39 -40.35 42.90 -12.25
N HIS A 40 -39.82 43.54 -11.21
CA HIS A 40 -38.43 43.43 -10.77
C HIS A 40 -38.32 43.79 -9.29
N THR A 41 -37.16 43.49 -8.70
CA THR A 41 -36.80 43.92 -7.35
C THR A 41 -35.88 45.11 -7.39
N GLU A 42 -36.15 46.10 -6.54
CA GLU A 42 -35.29 47.26 -6.42
C GLU A 42 -33.98 46.89 -5.70
N LYS A 43 -32.84 47.16 -6.34
CA LYS A 43 -31.53 46.89 -5.74
C LYS A 43 -31.33 47.78 -4.52
N GLY A 44 -31.19 47.17 -3.34
CA GLY A 44 -31.08 47.88 -2.06
C GLY A 44 -32.41 48.25 -1.41
N GLY A 45 -33.54 47.87 -2.02
CA GLY A 45 -34.87 48.02 -1.43
C GLY A 45 -35.12 47.04 -0.26
N VAL A 46 -36.26 47.22 0.41
CA VAL A 46 -36.68 46.45 1.59
C VAL A 46 -36.66 44.94 1.32
N THR A 47 -37.12 44.51 0.14
CA THR A 47 -37.09 43.10 -0.27
C THR A 47 -35.68 42.55 -0.39
N ALA A 48 -34.78 43.27 -1.06
CA ALA A 48 -33.38 42.86 -1.20
C ALA A 48 -32.69 42.77 0.17
N HIS A 49 -33.03 43.66 1.09
CA HIS A 49 -32.51 43.66 2.45
C HIS A 49 -33.04 42.47 3.27
N ALA A 50 -34.35 42.19 3.21
CA ALA A 50 -34.97 41.01 3.82
C ALA A 50 -34.35 39.70 3.31
N GLN A 51 -34.17 39.55 1.99
CA GLN A 51 -33.54 38.38 1.39
C GLN A 51 -32.08 38.23 1.83
N SER A 52 -31.33 39.33 1.90
CA SER A 52 -29.95 39.32 2.38
C SER A 52 -29.83 38.91 3.84
N LEU A 53 -30.73 39.39 4.71
CA LEU A 53 -30.76 39.02 6.14
C LEU A 53 -31.07 37.54 6.34
N VAL A 54 -32.10 37.02 5.65
CA VAL A 54 -32.44 35.59 5.69
C VAL A 54 -31.29 34.73 5.18
N ALA A 55 -30.69 35.11 4.04
CA ALA A 55 -29.54 34.41 3.47
C ALA A 55 -28.28 34.52 4.36
N GLY A 56 -28.11 35.62 5.09
CA GLY A 56 -27.06 35.78 6.10
C GLY A 56 -27.26 34.87 7.31
N ARG A 57 -28.50 34.76 7.79
CA ARG A 57 -28.86 33.89 8.93
C ARG A 57 -28.69 32.40 8.61
N ALA A 58 -29.09 31.99 7.40
CA ALA A 58 -28.84 30.64 6.92
C ALA A 58 -27.33 30.31 6.87
N ARG A 59 -26.51 31.27 6.42
CA ARG A 59 -25.04 31.13 6.42
C ARG A 59 -24.44 31.09 7.83
N GLY A 60 -24.95 31.90 8.75
CA GLY A 60 -24.53 31.90 10.16
C GLY A 60 -24.82 30.57 10.88
N ALA A 61 -25.98 29.98 10.63
CA ALA A 61 -26.35 28.66 11.18
C ALA A 61 -25.49 27.51 10.64
N SER A 62 -25.03 27.60 9.38
CA SER A 62 -24.06 26.64 8.83
C SER A 62 -22.66 26.80 9.43
N ALA A 63 -22.26 28.01 9.82
CA ALA A 63 -20.95 28.27 10.42
C ALA A 63 -20.81 27.71 11.85
N SER A 64 -21.89 27.76 12.65
CA SER A 64 -21.89 27.19 14.02
C SER A 64 -21.91 25.66 14.03
N ASN A 65 -22.47 25.02 12.99
CA ASN A 65 -22.45 23.55 12.87
C ASN A 65 -21.07 23.02 12.43
N GLY A 66 -20.30 23.84 11.71
CA GLY A 66 -18.97 23.48 11.23
C GLY A 66 -17.92 23.37 12.33
N SER A 67 -18.05 24.12 13.44
CA SER A 67 -17.06 24.06 14.53
C SER A 67 -17.16 22.78 15.35
N GLY A 68 -18.38 22.35 15.72
CA GLY A 68 -18.55 21.08 16.45
C GLY A 68 -18.18 19.85 15.63
N GLN A 69 -18.47 19.88 14.32
CA GLN A 69 -18.13 18.79 13.42
C GLN A 69 -16.62 18.70 13.11
N ARG A 70 -15.86 19.79 13.27
CA ARG A 70 -14.39 19.76 13.15
C ARG A 70 -13.72 19.23 14.41
N VAL A 71 -14.18 19.63 15.59
CA VAL A 71 -13.64 19.14 16.88
C VAL A 71 -13.77 17.62 16.97
N ASN A 72 -14.96 17.07 16.64
CA ASN A 72 -15.15 15.61 16.65
C ASN A 72 -14.23 14.86 15.67
N ARG A 73 -13.95 15.45 14.49
CA ARG A 73 -13.04 14.83 13.49
C ARG A 73 -11.57 14.88 13.91
N GLU A 74 -11.16 15.93 14.61
CA GLU A 74 -9.81 16.02 15.16
C GLU A 74 -9.59 15.01 16.29
N GLU A 75 -10.60 14.81 17.15
CA GLU A 75 -10.56 13.78 18.19
C GLU A 75 -10.52 12.35 17.61
N GLU A 76 -11.34 12.07 16.58
CA GLU A 76 -11.28 10.79 15.85
C GLU A 76 -9.93 10.57 15.17
N LEU A 77 -9.36 11.61 14.54
CA LEU A 77 -8.04 11.53 13.92
C LEU A 77 -6.97 11.18 14.95
N HIS A 78 -6.96 11.82 16.12
CA HIS A 78 -5.99 11.52 17.18
C HIS A 78 -6.08 10.07 17.68
N GLN A 79 -7.29 9.53 17.84
CA GLN A 79 -7.46 8.12 18.24
C GLN A 79 -6.91 7.15 17.20
N ILE A 80 -7.13 7.42 15.91
CA ILE A 80 -6.61 6.60 14.82
C ILE A 80 -5.09 6.75 14.71
N GLU A 81 -4.56 7.96 14.89
CA GLU A 81 -3.12 8.21 14.90
C GLU A 81 -2.41 7.45 16.02
N ASP A 82 -2.96 7.45 17.24
CA ASP A 82 -2.36 6.74 18.37
C ASP A 82 -2.37 5.23 18.15
N ALA A 83 -3.51 4.68 17.69
CA ALA A 83 -3.62 3.26 17.37
C ALA A 83 -2.67 2.83 16.24
N LEU A 84 -2.51 3.66 15.21
CA LEU A 84 -1.61 3.34 14.10
C LEU A 84 -0.16 3.57 14.45
N ARG A 85 0.16 4.56 15.29
CA ARG A 85 1.51 4.82 15.77
C ARG A 85 2.05 3.59 16.51
N ASP A 86 1.26 3.01 17.39
CA ASP A 86 1.63 1.80 18.12
C ASP A 86 1.99 0.65 17.15
N LYS A 87 1.14 0.40 16.15
CA LYS A 87 1.44 -0.58 15.09
C LYS A 87 2.70 -0.24 14.29
N VAL A 88 2.89 1.02 13.89
CA VAL A 88 4.05 1.44 13.09
C VAL A 88 5.36 1.32 13.87
N GLU A 89 5.33 1.54 15.18
CA GLU A 89 6.52 1.50 16.05
C GLU A 89 6.85 0.08 16.52
N HIS A 90 5.84 -0.73 16.85
CA HIS A 90 6.04 -2.07 17.44
C HIS A 90 5.87 -3.21 16.43
N ASP A 91 4.92 -3.11 15.50
CA ASP A 91 4.55 -4.18 14.55
C ASP A 91 4.50 -3.66 13.10
N PRO A 92 5.61 -3.08 12.56
CA PRO A 92 5.59 -2.38 11.28
C PRO A 92 5.19 -3.27 10.09
N GLU A 93 5.38 -4.58 10.20
CA GLU A 93 5.00 -5.61 9.21
C GLU A 93 3.48 -5.83 9.09
N HIS A 94 2.70 -5.44 10.10
CA HIS A 94 1.25 -5.58 10.12
C HIS A 94 0.51 -4.31 9.64
N VAL A 95 1.26 -3.29 9.23
CA VAL A 95 0.67 -2.07 8.68
C VAL A 95 0.14 -2.33 7.28
N THR A 96 -1.19 -2.23 7.14
CA THR A 96 -1.88 -2.51 5.88
C THR A 96 -2.19 -1.25 5.08
N ARG A 97 -2.52 -1.45 3.79
CA ARG A 97 -3.01 -0.36 2.94
C ARG A 97 -4.33 0.22 3.43
N GLU A 98 -5.15 -0.59 4.10
CA GLU A 98 -6.40 -0.14 4.71
C GLU A 98 -6.12 0.79 5.89
N ASP A 99 -5.20 0.41 6.80
CA ASP A 99 -4.78 1.27 7.92
C ASP A 99 -4.29 2.64 7.41
N ALA A 100 -3.44 2.64 6.39
CA ALA A 100 -2.92 3.86 5.78
C ALA A 100 -4.02 4.69 5.09
N SER A 101 -4.93 4.03 4.35
CA SER A 101 -6.02 4.70 3.62
C SER A 101 -7.03 5.34 4.56
N ASN A 102 -7.35 4.65 5.66
CA ASN A 102 -8.23 5.17 6.71
C ASN A 102 -7.62 6.43 7.32
N LEU A 103 -6.35 6.40 7.73
CA LEU A 103 -5.70 7.58 8.30
C LEU A 103 -5.59 8.73 7.30
N ILE A 104 -5.25 8.46 6.03
CA ILE A 104 -5.22 9.47 4.96
C ILE A 104 -6.57 10.16 4.78
N SER A 105 -7.66 9.39 4.82
CA SER A 105 -9.02 9.93 4.70
C SER A 105 -9.33 10.90 5.85
N HIS A 106 -9.04 10.51 7.09
CA HIS A 106 -9.25 11.36 8.27
C HIS A 106 -8.35 12.60 8.25
N GLU A 107 -7.08 12.47 7.89
CA GLU A 107 -6.14 13.61 7.79
C GLU A 107 -6.63 14.63 6.75
N ARG A 108 -7.11 14.16 5.58
CA ARG A 108 -7.71 15.03 4.57
C ARG A 108 -9.00 15.70 5.04
N GLN A 109 -9.83 15.01 5.83
CA GLN A 109 -11.06 15.60 6.35
C GLN A 109 -10.81 16.67 7.42
N ALA A 110 -9.77 16.50 8.23
CA ALA A 110 -9.39 17.46 9.28
C ALA A 110 -8.60 18.65 8.74
N HIS A 111 -7.59 18.39 7.90
CA HIS A 111 -6.60 19.40 7.46
C HIS A 111 -6.71 19.77 5.98
N GLY A 112 -7.52 19.07 5.18
CA GLY A 112 -7.68 19.31 3.75
C GLY A 112 -6.56 18.72 2.88
N ILE A 113 -5.37 18.50 3.44
CA ILE A 113 -4.20 17.93 2.76
C ILE A 113 -3.51 16.88 3.64
N VAL A 114 -2.85 15.91 3.01
CA VAL A 114 -1.93 15.00 3.71
C VAL A 114 -0.54 15.64 3.73
N GLN A 115 0.03 15.82 4.92
CA GLN A 115 1.34 16.44 5.03
C GLN A 115 2.45 15.45 4.69
N LYS A 116 3.47 15.90 3.96
CA LYS A 116 4.65 15.07 3.69
C LYS A 116 5.39 14.80 5.00
N GLY A 117 5.59 13.53 5.34
CA GLY A 117 6.20 13.12 6.60
C GLY A 117 5.20 12.93 7.74
N SER A 118 3.89 13.14 7.51
CA SER A 118 2.84 12.77 8.46
C SER A 118 2.86 11.26 8.72
N LEU A 119 2.22 10.84 9.82
CA LEU A 119 2.03 9.43 10.12
C LEU A 119 1.30 8.71 8.99
N ALA A 120 0.32 9.35 8.35
CA ALA A 120 -0.40 8.77 7.21
C ALA A 120 0.51 8.52 6.00
N SER A 121 1.39 9.48 5.68
CA SER A 121 2.36 9.30 4.59
C SER A 121 3.40 8.21 4.89
N LYS A 122 3.80 8.07 6.16
CA LYS A 122 4.70 7.00 6.61
C LYS A 122 4.02 5.63 6.57
N ALA A 123 2.79 5.54 7.08
CA ALA A 123 1.99 4.33 7.08
C ALA A 123 1.72 3.86 5.64
N GLN A 124 1.41 4.77 4.72
CA GLN A 124 1.26 4.43 3.31
C GLN A 124 2.55 3.86 2.72
N SER A 125 3.68 4.53 2.94
CA SER A 125 4.97 4.02 2.45
C SER A 125 5.35 2.67 3.07
N LEU A 126 4.94 2.41 4.32
CA LEU A 126 5.23 1.16 5.00
C LEU A 126 4.33 0.04 4.46
N ALA A 127 3.03 0.31 4.29
CA ALA A 127 2.09 -0.61 3.67
C ALA A 127 2.51 -1.03 2.26
N ASP A 128 2.96 -0.08 1.42
CA ASP A 128 3.46 -0.38 0.08
C ASP A 128 4.70 -1.30 0.14
N ARG A 129 5.61 -1.10 1.11
CA ARG A 129 6.78 -1.96 1.31
C ARG A 129 6.41 -3.35 1.80
N ASN A 130 5.42 -3.45 2.70
CA ASN A 130 4.93 -4.74 3.20
C ASN A 130 4.27 -5.54 2.08
N GLU A 131 3.47 -4.89 1.23
CA GLU A 131 2.87 -5.53 0.06
C GLU A 131 3.95 -6.07 -0.91
N ASP A 132 4.97 -5.26 -1.19
CA ASP A 132 6.10 -5.68 -2.03
C ASP A 132 6.92 -6.82 -1.40
N LEU A 133 7.08 -6.81 -0.08
CA LEU A 133 7.77 -7.87 0.66
C LEU A 133 6.96 -9.17 0.57
N HIS A 134 5.68 -9.15 0.94
CA HIS A 134 4.83 -10.33 0.90
C HIS A 134 4.74 -10.98 -0.48
N LYS A 135 4.63 -10.19 -1.56
CA LYS A 135 4.66 -10.74 -2.92
C LYS A 135 5.96 -11.47 -3.22
N MET A 136 7.09 -10.94 -2.75
CA MET A 136 8.39 -11.59 -2.92
C MET A 136 8.55 -12.82 -2.04
N GLU A 137 8.06 -12.75 -0.79
CA GLU A 137 8.05 -13.89 0.13
C GLU A 137 7.24 -15.04 -0.42
N GLU A 138 6.05 -14.76 -0.97
CA GLU A 138 5.18 -15.76 -1.57
C GLU A 138 5.88 -16.44 -2.76
N ALA A 139 6.43 -15.66 -3.69
CA ALA A 139 7.16 -16.20 -4.85
C ALA A 139 8.39 -17.03 -4.44
N VAL A 140 9.12 -16.61 -3.40
CA VAL A 140 10.28 -17.35 -2.90
C VAL A 140 9.86 -18.59 -2.11
N ARG A 141 8.78 -18.52 -1.33
CA ARG A 141 8.23 -19.67 -0.59
C ARG A 141 7.72 -20.74 -1.54
N GLU A 142 6.98 -20.35 -2.58
CA GLU A 142 6.51 -21.27 -3.62
C GLU A 142 7.68 -22.04 -4.25
N LYS A 143 8.76 -21.33 -4.60
CA LYS A 143 9.99 -21.97 -5.11
C LYS A 143 10.65 -22.85 -4.08
N LEU A 144 10.78 -22.42 -2.83
CA LEU A 144 11.38 -23.23 -1.78
C LEU A 144 10.64 -24.55 -1.53
N GLU A 145 9.31 -24.55 -1.67
CA GLU A 145 8.47 -25.73 -1.44
C GLU A 145 8.40 -26.66 -2.65
N HIS A 146 8.36 -26.13 -3.87
CA HIS A 146 8.11 -26.92 -5.08
C HIS A 146 9.33 -27.11 -5.97
N ASP A 147 10.27 -26.18 -5.94
CA ASP A 147 11.33 -26.07 -6.93
C ASP A 147 12.58 -25.33 -6.36
N PRO A 148 13.17 -25.87 -5.27
CA PRO A 148 14.23 -25.18 -4.54
C PRO A 148 15.50 -25.04 -5.38
N GLU A 149 15.72 -25.92 -6.37
CA GLU A 149 16.84 -25.92 -7.30
C GLU A 149 16.84 -24.74 -8.29
N HIS A 150 15.68 -24.13 -8.55
CA HIS A 150 15.54 -22.96 -9.41
C HIS A 150 15.48 -21.62 -8.65
N LEU A 151 15.73 -21.64 -7.35
CA LEU A 151 15.89 -20.42 -6.57
C LEU A 151 17.24 -19.75 -6.87
N THR A 152 17.19 -18.49 -7.31
CA THR A 152 18.38 -17.73 -7.72
C THR A 152 18.91 -16.79 -6.64
N ARG A 153 20.19 -16.41 -6.77
CA ARG A 153 20.83 -15.46 -5.86
C ARG A 153 20.19 -14.06 -5.91
N ASP A 154 19.76 -13.62 -7.09
CA ASP A 154 19.11 -12.32 -7.25
C ASP A 154 17.76 -12.26 -6.54
N GLU A 155 17.01 -13.36 -6.55
CA GLU A 155 15.76 -13.48 -5.81
C GLU A 155 15.98 -13.46 -4.30
N ALA A 156 16.95 -14.22 -3.80
CA ALA A 156 17.31 -14.21 -2.38
C ALA A 156 17.78 -12.82 -1.91
N ILE A 157 18.64 -12.15 -2.69
CA ILE A 157 19.09 -10.77 -2.41
C ILE A 157 17.92 -9.79 -2.48
N GLY A 158 17.03 -9.95 -3.46
CA GLY A 158 15.84 -9.12 -3.63
C GLY A 158 14.89 -9.22 -2.44
N LEU A 159 14.69 -10.42 -1.92
CA LEU A 159 13.91 -10.66 -0.70
C LEU A 159 14.60 -10.04 0.52
N ALA A 160 15.88 -10.33 0.73
CA ALA A 160 16.69 -9.79 1.82
C ALA A 160 16.72 -8.25 1.88
N ARG A 161 16.74 -7.58 0.72
CA ARG A 161 16.67 -6.12 0.64
C ARG A 161 15.30 -5.58 1.04
N ARG A 162 14.21 -6.27 0.69
CA ARG A 162 12.85 -5.87 1.07
C ARG A 162 12.65 -6.02 2.57
N GLU A 163 13.05 -7.16 3.12
CA GLU A 163 13.02 -7.46 4.56
C GLU A 163 13.70 -6.33 5.36
N ARG A 164 14.93 -5.98 4.99
CA ARG A 164 15.70 -4.95 5.69
C ARG A 164 15.03 -3.57 5.64
N ARG A 165 14.24 -3.26 4.62
CA ARG A 165 13.52 -1.98 4.52
C ARG A 165 12.28 -1.91 5.42
N VAL A 166 11.74 -3.07 5.82
CA VAL A 166 10.57 -3.20 6.69
C VAL A 166 11.03 -3.41 8.13
N HIS A 167 11.84 -4.45 8.38
CA HIS A 167 12.24 -4.89 9.72
C HIS A 167 13.61 -4.34 10.18
N GLY A 168 14.34 -3.64 9.31
CA GLY A 168 15.67 -3.08 9.63
C GLY A 168 16.82 -4.09 9.66
N GLY A 169 16.53 -5.40 9.59
CA GLY A 169 17.50 -6.48 9.66
C GLY A 169 17.06 -7.73 8.91
N ILE A 170 17.89 -8.78 8.97
CA ILE A 170 17.54 -10.13 8.52
C ILE A 170 17.84 -11.05 9.68
N GLU A 171 16.82 -11.74 10.17
CA GLU A 171 16.98 -12.67 11.28
C GLU A 171 17.58 -14.00 10.83
N LYS A 172 18.33 -14.65 11.73
CA LYS A 172 18.90 -15.97 11.43
C LYS A 172 17.77 -17.00 11.39
N GLY A 173 17.66 -17.71 10.27
CA GLY A 173 16.62 -18.71 10.07
C GLY A 173 15.32 -18.15 9.47
N SER A 174 15.24 -16.85 9.19
CA SER A 174 14.13 -16.27 8.45
C SER A 174 14.09 -16.77 7.01
N LEU A 175 12.96 -16.55 6.32
CA LEU A 175 12.78 -16.90 4.92
C LEU A 175 13.89 -16.32 4.02
N PRO A 176 14.29 -15.03 4.12
CA PRO A 176 15.44 -14.51 3.37
C PRO A 176 16.75 -15.24 3.66
N ALA A 177 17.02 -15.62 4.91
CA ALA A 177 18.24 -16.35 5.28
C ALA A 177 18.26 -17.77 4.70
N GLN A 178 17.11 -18.46 4.71
CA GLN A 178 16.94 -19.76 4.10
C GLN A 178 17.09 -19.68 2.57
N ALA A 179 16.43 -18.70 1.95
CA ALA A 179 16.51 -18.45 0.52
C ALA A 179 17.96 -18.19 0.06
N GLN A 180 18.70 -17.37 0.82
CA GLN A 180 20.11 -17.09 0.52
C GLN A 180 20.97 -18.36 0.59
N SER A 181 20.76 -19.19 1.63
CA SER A 181 21.49 -20.45 1.79
C SER A 181 21.25 -21.40 0.62
N ILE A 182 20.00 -21.55 0.19
CA ILE A 182 19.64 -22.43 -0.94
C ILE A 182 20.16 -21.86 -2.26
N ALA A 183 19.98 -20.55 -2.50
CA ALA A 183 20.49 -19.90 -3.70
C ALA A 183 22.02 -20.01 -3.83
N ASP A 184 22.76 -19.89 -2.73
CA ASP A 184 24.22 -20.07 -2.74
C ASP A 184 24.61 -21.51 -3.06
N LYS A 185 23.89 -22.51 -2.50
CA LYS A 185 24.10 -23.93 -2.83
C LYS A 185 23.78 -24.24 -4.30
N ASN A 186 22.70 -23.67 -4.85
CA ASN A 186 22.34 -23.84 -6.25
C ASN A 186 23.38 -23.22 -7.17
N ALA A 187 23.85 -22.01 -6.84
CA ALA A 187 24.92 -21.36 -7.61
C ALA A 187 26.21 -22.20 -7.62
N ASP A 188 26.57 -22.79 -6.48
CA ASP A 188 27.69 -23.72 -6.39
C ASP A 188 27.45 -24.96 -7.26
N LEU A 189 26.26 -25.58 -7.21
CA LEU A 189 25.93 -26.74 -8.05
C LEU A 189 26.00 -26.39 -9.54
N HIS A 190 25.37 -25.30 -9.96
CA HIS A 190 25.41 -24.82 -11.34
C HIS A 190 26.83 -24.55 -11.83
N ALA A 191 27.69 -23.95 -11.00
CA ALA A 191 29.09 -23.75 -11.36
C ALA A 191 29.86 -25.06 -11.54
N ALA A 192 29.54 -26.12 -10.78
CA ALA A 192 30.12 -27.45 -11.03
C ALA A 192 29.59 -28.06 -12.32
N LEU A 193 28.29 -27.96 -12.57
CA LEU A 193 27.66 -28.49 -13.78
C LEU A 193 28.24 -27.84 -15.04
N GLU A 194 28.45 -26.53 -15.01
CA GLU A 194 29.11 -25.80 -16.08
C GLU A 194 30.57 -26.27 -16.27
N ALA A 195 31.32 -26.42 -15.19
CA ALA A 195 32.70 -26.92 -15.25
C ALA A 195 32.81 -28.33 -15.85
N VAL A 196 31.83 -29.21 -15.59
CA VAL A 196 31.78 -30.56 -16.19
C VAL A 196 31.31 -30.50 -17.65
N SER A 197 30.35 -29.61 -17.95
CA SER A 197 29.80 -29.45 -19.31
C SER A 197 30.80 -28.87 -20.31
N LEU A 198 31.82 -28.15 -19.82
CA LEU A 198 32.94 -27.67 -20.63
C LEU A 198 33.98 -28.76 -20.95
N LYS A 199 33.90 -29.93 -20.31
CA LYS A 199 34.81 -31.05 -20.58
C LYS A 199 34.28 -31.88 -21.73
N GLU A 200 35.19 -32.37 -22.57
CA GLU A 200 34.86 -33.39 -23.55
C GLU A 200 34.37 -34.67 -22.84
N PRO A 201 33.43 -35.44 -23.42
CA PRO A 201 32.86 -36.61 -22.76
C PRO A 201 33.91 -37.62 -22.27
N GLY A 202 35.05 -37.76 -22.97
CA GLY A 202 36.15 -38.65 -22.58
C GLY A 202 37.06 -38.11 -21.45
N GLN A 203 36.91 -36.85 -21.05
CA GLN A 203 37.68 -36.19 -19.99
C GLN A 203 36.92 -36.11 -18.66
N VAL A 204 35.66 -36.55 -18.64
CA VAL A 204 34.84 -36.61 -17.43
C VAL A 204 35.40 -37.69 -16.49
N THR A 205 35.67 -37.32 -15.23
CA THR A 205 36.29 -38.20 -14.23
C THR A 205 35.35 -38.54 -13.07
N LYS A 206 35.73 -39.53 -12.26
CA LYS A 206 35.02 -39.85 -11.01
C LYS A 206 35.05 -38.70 -9.99
N ASP A 207 36.10 -37.89 -10.00
CA ASP A 207 36.20 -36.72 -9.13
C ASP A 207 35.14 -35.65 -9.48
N ASP A 208 34.80 -35.52 -10.76
CA ASP A 208 33.72 -34.64 -11.22
C ASP A 208 32.36 -35.10 -10.70
N ALA A 209 32.09 -36.40 -10.82
CA ALA A 209 30.88 -37.01 -10.31
C ALA A 209 30.78 -36.89 -8.78
N ALA A 210 31.87 -37.12 -8.05
CA ALA A 210 31.91 -36.95 -6.60
C ALA A 210 31.70 -35.48 -6.18
N THR A 211 32.23 -34.53 -6.94
CA THR A 211 32.02 -33.10 -6.70
C THR A 211 30.56 -32.71 -6.88
N LEU A 212 29.91 -33.18 -7.95
CA LEU A 212 28.49 -32.96 -8.18
C LEU A 212 27.64 -33.62 -7.10
N GLN A 213 27.94 -34.87 -6.74
CA GLN A 213 27.21 -35.61 -5.71
C GLN A 213 27.29 -34.88 -4.36
N SER A 214 28.46 -34.34 -4.00
CA SER A 214 28.61 -33.58 -2.75
C SER A 214 27.77 -32.29 -2.76
N ARG A 215 27.63 -31.63 -3.91
CA ARG A 215 26.84 -30.39 -4.05
C ARG A 215 25.33 -30.69 -4.08
N GLU A 216 24.89 -31.70 -4.83
CA GLU A 216 23.51 -32.21 -4.80
C GLU A 216 23.11 -32.61 -3.37
N ALA A 217 23.96 -33.34 -2.65
CA ALA A 217 23.67 -33.78 -1.29
C ALA A 217 23.54 -32.63 -0.27
N ARG A 218 24.05 -31.43 -0.56
CA ARG A 218 23.83 -30.24 0.28
C ARG A 218 22.46 -29.61 0.07
N ILE A 219 21.84 -29.85 -1.08
CA ILE A 219 20.52 -29.33 -1.46
C ILE A 219 19.46 -30.35 -1.03
N ASP A 220 19.56 -31.59 -1.51
CA ASP A 220 18.54 -32.64 -1.33
C ASP A 220 18.79 -33.56 -0.13
N GLY A 221 19.97 -33.46 0.50
CA GLY A 221 20.40 -34.36 1.56
C GLY A 221 21.12 -35.62 1.06
N PRO A 222 21.50 -36.55 1.96
CA PRO A 222 22.39 -37.66 1.65
C PRO A 222 21.82 -38.73 0.70
N ASN A 223 20.52 -38.69 0.39
CA ASN A 223 19.85 -39.65 -0.48
C ASN A 223 19.64 -39.07 -1.88
N THR A 224 20.72 -38.71 -2.57
CA THR A 224 20.68 -38.29 -3.98
C THR A 224 20.01 -39.38 -4.82
N ALA A 225 18.92 -39.04 -5.51
CA ALA A 225 18.07 -40.01 -6.19
C ALA A 225 18.79 -40.75 -7.32
N ALA A 226 18.42 -42.02 -7.56
CA ALA A 226 18.85 -42.74 -8.74
C ALA A 226 18.35 -41.99 -10.00
N GLY A 227 19.29 -41.45 -10.78
CA GLY A 227 18.99 -40.60 -11.95
C GLY A 227 19.45 -39.14 -11.82
N SER A 228 20.03 -38.74 -10.68
CA SER A 228 20.61 -37.41 -10.51
C SER A 228 21.71 -37.09 -11.53
N THR A 229 22.05 -35.81 -11.68
CA THR A 229 23.09 -35.40 -12.62
C THR A 229 24.43 -36.02 -12.24
N ALA A 230 24.75 -36.07 -10.93
CA ALA A 230 25.95 -36.75 -10.45
C ALA A 230 25.99 -38.24 -10.82
N ALA A 231 24.86 -38.94 -10.73
CA ALA A 231 24.77 -40.35 -11.14
C ALA A 231 25.02 -40.55 -12.65
N GLN A 232 24.53 -39.61 -13.48
CA GLN A 232 24.79 -39.61 -14.91
C GLN A 232 26.27 -39.36 -15.22
N VAL A 233 26.88 -38.37 -14.56
CA VAL A 233 28.32 -38.06 -14.69
C VAL A 233 29.18 -39.25 -14.24
N GLN A 234 28.80 -39.93 -13.14
CA GLN A 234 29.48 -41.14 -12.67
C GLN A 234 29.44 -42.26 -13.74
N SER A 235 28.30 -42.48 -14.39
CA SER A 235 28.18 -43.48 -15.45
C SER A 235 29.05 -43.18 -16.66
N ILE A 236 29.21 -41.90 -17.03
CA ILE A 236 30.11 -41.47 -18.11
C ILE A 236 31.57 -41.72 -17.69
N ALA A 237 31.95 -41.33 -16.47
CA ALA A 237 33.30 -41.54 -15.94
C ALA A 237 33.67 -43.03 -15.89
N ASP A 238 32.76 -43.90 -15.44
CA ASP A 238 32.98 -45.35 -15.39
C ASP A 238 33.20 -45.95 -16.80
N LYS A 239 32.48 -45.46 -17.82
CA LYS A 239 32.67 -45.87 -19.22
C LYS A 239 34.02 -45.41 -19.77
N ASN A 240 34.46 -44.20 -19.42
CA ASN A 240 35.76 -43.68 -19.85
C ASN A 240 36.91 -44.49 -19.25
N GLU A 241 36.84 -44.82 -17.95
CA GLU A 241 37.83 -45.67 -17.30
C GLU A 241 37.87 -47.07 -17.93
N ALA A 242 36.70 -47.69 -18.16
CA ALA A 242 36.64 -49.00 -18.81
C ALA A 242 37.22 -48.97 -20.24
N GLY A 243 36.92 -47.93 -21.02
CA GLY A 243 37.46 -47.75 -22.38
C GLY A 243 38.96 -47.49 -22.40
N ALA A 244 39.48 -46.71 -21.46
CA ALA A 244 40.91 -46.45 -21.32
C ALA A 244 41.70 -47.72 -20.95
N VAL A 245 41.13 -48.58 -20.10
CA VAL A 245 41.73 -49.87 -19.72
C VAL A 245 41.75 -50.85 -20.90
N VAL A 246 40.73 -50.81 -21.78
CA VAL A 246 40.68 -51.65 -22.98
C VAL A 246 41.64 -51.17 -24.07
N ALA A 247 41.92 -49.87 -24.19
CA ALA A 247 42.86 -49.32 -25.18
C ALA A 247 44.35 -49.48 -24.79
N ALA A 248 44.64 -49.81 -23.52
CA ALA A 248 45.99 -49.96 -23.00
C ALA A 248 46.51 -51.42 -22.95
N ASN A 249 45.64 -52.40 -23.25
CA ASN A 249 45.98 -53.83 -23.38
C ASN A 249 46.05 -54.25 -24.85
#